data_AF-A0A1R4FJU7-F1
#
_entry.id   AF-A0A1R4FJU7-F1
#
_cell.length_a   1.000
_cell.length_b   1.000
_cell.length_c   1.000
_cell.angle_alpha   90.00
_cell.angle_beta   90.00
_cell.angle_gamma   90.00
#
_symmetry.space_group_name_H-M   'P 1'
#
loop_
_entity.id
_entity.type
_entity.pdbx_description
1 polymer ?
#
loop_
_entity_poly.entity_id
_entity_poly.type
_entity_poly.pdbx_seq_one_letter_code
_entity_poly.pdbx_strand_id
1 'polypeptide(L)'
;MRQRDRQVEFRFEKDDAAPAEFAAFAALYWAFDSVNASELPEWRWKVSELLVPEFGGAHASVVAAAGGSLEVHGFACFACGAVPYRPVSRSGLDSFLRTAPSYLENPPAHSFRFDKCLRCSDLLAGQLERARYPHSWRARAKAQALSRHQEEESARAELELRRRAVVRERCGLDEWTKYPSSAEELLQLSVVLRQRSELGVGPFDAVSTPLAAGVEGSLGVLQALLAADLLRISPDTPLESLDWADGSSDFPATFSPLRAAFQVPGRGQIHERVDVWLDELPSVELQSLPRRYIEQLPELIVRVILGEVHRYLEFKLSEVSLPSPTQEQWSYFSTSVSSRIGPLSLGRLYSVVWSSVRAGTHAKQQYRQRPATSTQTVINAITRGIDAALEHDRYLEPFQLDLRVPLGQVSSLLLRKVLGVDPASTSIDEMLELLNIQLEQVPTPTWGRDFAWFDENRELWQPLEVLSALYTVAESADTAEVARTASIAASLDRRLSMAGLDDQSRAIAVMHALVLGDVGAMHGSAVLARVRELVGEEELGEPGAALF
;
A
#
# COMPACT_ATOMS: atom_id res chain seq x y z
N MET A 1 -66.35 59.89 -20.71
CA MET A 1 -65.70 59.28 -19.53
C MET A 1 -66.73 58.45 -18.78
N ARG A 2 -66.72 57.11 -18.98
CA ARG A 2 -67.46 56.18 -18.12
C ARG A 2 -66.44 55.61 -17.14
N GLN A 3 -66.35 56.18 -15.95
CA GLN A 3 -65.63 55.58 -14.85
C GLN A 3 -66.49 54.38 -14.42
N ARG A 4 -66.11 53.18 -14.90
CA ARG A 4 -66.70 51.94 -14.41
C ARG A 4 -66.15 51.76 -12.99
N ASP A 5 -67.01 51.82 -11.99
CA ASP A 5 -66.73 51.27 -10.66
C ASP A 5 -66.31 49.80 -10.84
N ARG A 6 -65.00 49.55 -10.87
CA ARG A 6 -64.43 48.20 -10.88
C ARG A 6 -64.09 47.86 -9.44
N GLN A 7 -65.03 47.24 -8.74
CA GLN A 7 -64.73 46.70 -7.43
C GLN A 7 -63.86 45.44 -7.61
N VAL A 8 -62.63 45.46 -7.08
CA VAL A 8 -61.75 44.27 -7.05
C VAL A 8 -62.34 43.24 -6.10
N GLU A 9 -62.61 42.05 -6.60
CA GLU A 9 -63.16 40.95 -5.80
C GLU A 9 -62.04 39.98 -5.41
N PHE A 10 -61.89 39.76 -4.10
CA PHE A 10 -60.92 38.84 -3.52
C PHE A 10 -61.64 37.60 -2.98
N ARG A 11 -61.15 36.42 -3.33
CA ARG A 11 -61.67 35.14 -2.80
C ARG A 11 -60.52 34.31 -2.27
N PHE A 12 -60.61 33.84 -1.03
CA PHE A 12 -59.64 32.87 -0.51
C PHE A 12 -60.05 31.45 -0.91
N GLU A 13 -59.15 30.73 -1.57
CA GLU A 13 -59.29 29.32 -1.88
C GLU A 13 -58.34 28.51 -0.99
N LYS A 14 -58.94 27.71 -0.10
CA LYS A 14 -58.20 26.76 0.74
C LYS A 14 -57.69 25.60 -0.13
N ASP A 15 -56.46 25.16 0.09
CA ASP A 15 -55.97 23.92 -0.52
C ASP A 15 -56.37 22.73 0.36
N ASP A 16 -57.30 21.91 -0.13
CA ASP A 16 -57.82 20.75 0.62
C ASP A 16 -56.80 19.61 0.77
N ALA A 17 -55.73 19.61 -0.03
CA ALA A 17 -54.63 18.65 0.09
C ALA A 17 -53.56 19.09 1.09
N ALA A 18 -53.65 20.30 1.64
CA ALA A 18 -52.67 20.83 2.58
C ALA A 18 -52.89 20.36 4.03
N PRO A 19 -51.82 20.26 4.84
CA PRO A 19 -51.95 20.04 6.29
C PRO A 19 -52.89 21.07 6.93
N ALA A 20 -53.71 20.62 7.90
CA ALA A 20 -54.74 21.46 8.53
C ALA A 20 -54.16 22.75 9.14
N GLU A 21 -52.96 22.66 9.73
CA GLU A 21 -52.24 23.80 10.30
C GLU A 21 -51.84 24.84 9.26
N PHE A 22 -51.49 24.40 8.04
CA PHE A 22 -51.09 25.31 6.96
C PHE A 22 -52.31 25.99 6.35
N ALA A 23 -53.42 25.26 6.21
CA ALA A 23 -54.68 25.86 5.78
C ALA A 23 -55.22 26.88 6.79
N ALA A 24 -55.10 26.59 8.10
CA ALA A 24 -55.44 27.53 9.16
C ALA A 24 -54.55 28.78 9.13
N PHE A 25 -53.23 28.59 8.98
CA PHE A 25 -52.29 29.68 8.83
C PHE A 25 -52.56 30.51 7.57
N ALA A 26 -52.85 29.88 6.44
CA ALA A 26 -53.17 30.55 5.18
C ALA A 26 -54.43 31.42 5.29
N ALA A 27 -55.47 30.94 5.97
CA ALA A 27 -56.67 31.74 6.24
C ALA A 27 -56.37 33.00 7.07
N LEU A 28 -55.50 32.89 8.09
CA LEU A 28 -55.02 34.04 8.87
C LEU A 28 -54.12 34.96 8.04
N TYR A 29 -53.24 34.38 7.24
CA TYR A 29 -52.31 35.10 6.36
C TYR A 29 -53.05 35.85 5.26
N TRP A 30 -54.17 35.38 4.74
CA TRP A 30 -54.90 36.09 3.68
C TRP A 30 -56.08 36.94 4.19
N ALA A 31 -56.32 36.99 5.50
CA ALA A 31 -57.40 37.81 6.06
C ALA A 31 -57.09 39.31 6.03
N PHE A 32 -58.07 40.07 5.56
CA PHE A 32 -58.09 41.53 5.55
C PHE A 32 -59.43 42.03 6.09
N ASP A 33 -59.45 43.22 6.69
CA ASP A 33 -60.66 43.82 7.28
C ASP A 33 -61.42 44.69 6.30
N SER A 34 -60.69 45.40 5.44
CA SER A 34 -61.25 46.32 4.47
C SER A 34 -60.35 46.41 3.23
N VAL A 35 -60.84 47.07 2.18
CA VAL A 35 -60.04 47.47 1.03
C VAL A 35 -59.99 49.00 1.04
N ASN A 36 -58.79 49.58 1.02
CA ASN A 36 -58.62 51.02 1.11
C ASN A 36 -58.97 51.74 -0.21
N ALA A 37 -58.92 53.07 -0.19
CA ALA A 37 -59.21 53.92 -1.35
C ALA A 37 -58.28 53.70 -2.56
N SER A 38 -57.16 52.99 -2.39
CA SER A 38 -56.25 52.57 -3.47
C SER A 38 -56.48 51.14 -3.93
N GLU A 39 -57.62 50.53 -3.58
CA GLU A 39 -57.99 49.15 -3.88
C GLU A 39 -57.04 48.09 -3.29
N LEU A 40 -56.30 48.45 -2.22
CA LEU A 40 -55.39 47.53 -1.53
C LEU A 40 -56.01 46.94 -0.27
N PRO A 41 -55.81 45.65 0.03
CA PRO A 41 -56.28 45.04 1.27
C PRO A 41 -55.63 45.65 2.51
N GLU A 42 -56.44 46.02 3.50
CA GLU A 42 -55.98 46.32 4.85
C GLU A 42 -55.92 45.03 5.66
N TRP A 43 -54.73 44.44 5.71
CA TRP A 43 -54.49 43.15 6.36
C TRP A 43 -54.84 43.19 7.85
N ARG A 44 -55.62 42.20 8.31
CA ARG A 44 -56.11 42.12 9.70
C ARG A 44 -54.97 41.95 10.73
N TRP A 45 -53.89 41.28 10.33
CA TRP A 45 -52.73 40.99 11.18
C TRP A 45 -51.43 41.32 10.46
N LYS A 46 -50.40 41.79 11.17
CA LYS A 46 -49.05 41.88 10.58
C LYS A 46 -48.45 40.48 10.46
N VAL A 47 -47.64 40.25 9.43
CA VAL A 47 -46.98 38.93 9.22
C VAL A 47 -46.12 38.54 10.43
N SER A 48 -45.49 39.52 11.10
CA SER A 48 -44.70 39.31 12.32
C SER A 48 -45.51 38.90 13.55
N GLU A 49 -46.84 39.08 13.53
CA GLU A 49 -47.76 38.73 14.62
C GLU A 49 -48.38 37.34 14.41
N LEU A 50 -48.18 36.74 13.23
CA LEU A 50 -48.66 35.41 12.91
C LEU A 50 -47.62 34.36 13.37
N LEU A 51 -48.07 33.38 14.16
CA LEU A 51 -47.25 32.22 14.49
C LEU A 51 -47.12 31.34 13.24
N VAL A 52 -45.98 31.44 12.56
CA VAL A 52 -45.68 30.61 11.38
C VAL A 52 -45.39 29.19 11.85
N PRO A 53 -46.13 28.17 11.36
CA PRO A 53 -45.79 26.78 11.63
C PRO A 53 -44.32 26.48 11.32
N GLU A 54 -43.61 25.83 12.23
CA GLU A 54 -42.19 25.51 12.05
C GLU A 54 -41.98 24.53 10.89
N PHE A 55 -41.54 25.05 9.74
CA PHE A 55 -41.24 24.22 8.58
C PHE A 55 -39.90 24.62 7.94
N GLY A 56 -38.80 23.99 8.39
CA GLY A 56 -37.50 24.05 7.71
C GLY A 56 -36.94 25.45 7.42
N GLY A 57 -37.33 26.46 8.19
CA GLY A 57 -36.97 27.86 7.94
C GLY A 57 -37.71 28.54 6.77
N ALA A 58 -38.79 27.96 6.27
CA ALA A 58 -39.59 28.52 5.19
C ALA A 58 -40.26 29.84 5.60
N HIS A 59 -40.28 30.80 4.67
CA HIS A 59 -40.93 32.08 4.90
C HIS A 59 -42.46 31.93 5.00
N ALA A 60 -43.11 32.81 5.76
CA ALA A 60 -44.56 32.84 5.97
C ALA A 60 -45.37 32.77 4.66
N SER A 61 -44.93 33.43 3.59
CA SER A 61 -45.60 33.37 2.28
C SER A 61 -45.62 31.98 1.66
N VAL A 62 -44.55 31.18 1.85
CA VAL A 62 -44.45 29.80 1.34
C VAL A 62 -45.41 28.90 2.10
N VAL A 63 -45.47 29.04 3.44
CA VAL A 63 -46.40 28.26 4.28
C VAL A 63 -47.85 28.62 3.98
N ALA A 64 -48.15 29.91 3.81
CA ALA A 64 -49.48 30.36 3.41
C ALA A 64 -49.87 29.81 2.03
N ALA A 65 -49.00 29.95 1.02
CA ALA A 65 -49.25 29.43 -0.32
C ALA A 65 -49.36 27.89 -0.35
N ALA A 66 -48.73 27.18 0.59
CA ALA A 66 -48.90 25.74 0.76
C ALA A 66 -50.29 25.37 1.28
N GLY A 67 -50.89 26.20 2.15
CA GLY A 67 -52.20 26.00 2.77
C GLY A 67 -53.40 26.55 2.01
N GLY A 68 -53.20 27.54 1.14
CA GLY A 68 -54.26 28.15 0.35
C GLY A 68 -53.81 29.44 -0.33
N SER A 69 -54.53 29.85 -1.36
CA SER A 69 -54.20 31.04 -2.15
C SER A 69 -55.34 32.04 -2.16
N LEU A 70 -54.99 33.33 -2.14
CA LEU A 70 -55.94 34.37 -2.50
C LEU A 70 -56.12 34.38 -4.02
N GLU A 71 -57.35 34.54 -4.48
CA GLU A 71 -57.73 34.75 -5.87
C GLU A 71 -58.18 36.20 -6.05
N VAL A 72 -57.61 36.86 -7.04
CA VAL A 72 -57.97 38.24 -7.42
C VAL A 72 -58.76 38.17 -8.72
N HIS A 73 -60.07 38.32 -8.61
CA HIS A 73 -60.98 38.22 -9.75
C HIS A 73 -60.94 39.51 -10.58
N GLY A 74 -61.16 39.36 -11.89
CA GLY A 74 -61.04 40.45 -12.86
C GLY A 74 -59.62 40.70 -13.37
N PHE A 75 -58.62 39.96 -12.86
CA PHE A 75 -57.22 40.06 -13.27
C PHE A 75 -56.65 38.70 -13.73
N ALA A 76 -55.74 38.76 -14.69
CA ALA A 76 -54.99 37.60 -15.19
C ALA A 76 -53.51 37.73 -14.82
N CYS A 77 -52.81 36.61 -14.63
CA CYS A 77 -51.36 36.64 -14.52
C CYS A 77 -50.72 37.09 -15.84
N PHE A 78 -49.87 38.12 -15.80
CA PHE A 78 -49.17 38.61 -16.99
C PHE A 78 -48.21 37.59 -17.61
N ALA A 79 -47.68 36.65 -16.83
CA ALA A 79 -46.70 35.67 -17.30
C ALA A 79 -47.34 34.43 -17.95
N CYS A 80 -48.46 33.93 -17.42
CA CYS A 80 -49.10 32.70 -17.92
C CYS A 80 -50.56 32.86 -18.37
N GLY A 81 -51.14 34.06 -18.27
CA GLY A 81 -52.53 34.33 -18.64
C GLY A 81 -53.58 33.71 -17.70
N ALA A 82 -53.20 33.08 -16.59
CA ALA A 82 -54.14 32.42 -15.69
C ALA A 82 -55.10 33.41 -15.02
N VAL A 83 -56.40 33.09 -15.04
CA VAL A 83 -57.50 33.82 -14.39
C VAL A 83 -58.23 32.86 -13.43
N PRO A 84 -58.52 33.26 -12.17
CA PRO A 84 -58.12 34.51 -11.53
C PRO A 84 -56.62 34.58 -11.20
N TYR A 85 -56.08 35.80 -11.00
CA TYR A 85 -54.69 35.98 -10.57
C TYR A 85 -54.49 35.48 -9.14
N ARG A 86 -53.42 34.72 -8.91
CA ARG A 86 -53.07 34.15 -7.59
C ARG A 86 -51.69 34.66 -7.14
N PRO A 87 -51.59 35.60 -6.19
CA PRO A 87 -50.31 36.12 -5.72
C PRO A 87 -49.56 35.08 -4.88
N VAL A 88 -48.23 35.20 -4.86
CA VAL A 88 -47.35 34.35 -4.03
C VAL A 88 -47.22 34.88 -2.60
N SER A 89 -47.39 36.20 -2.40
CA SER A 89 -47.27 36.86 -1.10
C SER A 89 -48.13 38.12 -1.04
N ARG A 90 -48.36 38.65 0.16
CA ARG A 90 -49.03 39.96 0.34
C ARG A 90 -48.30 41.10 -0.37
N SER A 91 -46.96 41.15 -0.25
CA SER A 91 -46.16 42.18 -0.94
C SER A 91 -46.25 42.07 -2.46
N GLY A 92 -46.29 40.83 -2.99
CA GLY A 92 -46.48 40.59 -4.42
C GLY A 92 -47.89 40.95 -4.90
N LEU A 93 -48.91 40.79 -4.04
CA LEU A 93 -50.25 41.29 -4.32
C LEU A 93 -50.27 42.83 -4.37
N ASP A 94 -49.72 43.50 -3.37
CA ASP A 94 -49.70 44.96 -3.30
C ASP A 94 -48.96 45.57 -4.50
N SER A 95 -47.82 44.97 -4.86
CA SER A 95 -47.04 45.32 -6.05
C SER A 95 -47.85 45.15 -7.33
N PHE A 96 -48.56 44.02 -7.46
CA PHE A 96 -49.42 43.73 -8.60
C PHE A 96 -50.59 44.73 -8.71
N LEU A 97 -51.34 44.97 -7.63
CA LEU A 97 -52.51 45.86 -7.67
C LEU A 97 -52.13 47.33 -7.92
N ARG A 98 -50.97 47.79 -7.44
CA ARG A 98 -50.47 49.14 -7.76
C ARG A 98 -50.09 49.34 -9.22
N THR A 99 -49.78 48.25 -9.94
CA THR A 99 -49.28 48.31 -11.32
C THR A 99 -50.32 47.87 -12.35
N ALA A 100 -51.27 47.00 -11.98
CA ALA A 100 -52.25 46.42 -12.89
C ALA A 100 -53.18 47.45 -13.60
N PRO A 101 -53.66 48.53 -12.95
CA PRO A 101 -54.52 49.52 -13.62
C PRO A 101 -53.83 50.20 -14.81
N SER A 102 -52.57 50.61 -14.64
CA SER A 102 -51.77 51.26 -15.69
C SER A 102 -51.46 50.32 -16.87
N TYR A 103 -51.39 49.01 -16.62
CA TYR A 103 -51.11 47.99 -17.63
C TYR A 103 -52.29 47.68 -18.57
N LEU A 104 -53.53 47.79 -18.07
CA LEU A 104 -54.74 47.59 -18.86
C LEU A 104 -54.97 48.72 -19.87
N GLU A 105 -54.41 49.90 -19.60
CA GLU A 105 -54.54 51.08 -20.47
C GLU A 105 -53.38 51.20 -21.47
N ASN A 106 -52.17 50.75 -21.12
CA ASN A 106 -51.01 50.70 -22.03
C ASN A 106 -50.04 49.56 -21.66
N PRO A 107 -50.02 48.43 -22.39
CA PRO A 107 -49.05 47.36 -22.15
C PRO A 107 -47.65 47.79 -22.64
N PRO A 108 -46.63 47.92 -21.76
CA PRO A 108 -45.28 48.29 -22.17
C PRO A 108 -44.56 47.16 -22.92
N ALA A 109 -43.70 47.54 -23.88
CA ALA A 109 -43.01 46.63 -24.78
C ALA A 109 -41.82 45.85 -24.18
N HIS A 110 -41.42 46.11 -22.92
CA HIS A 110 -40.26 45.45 -22.30
C HIS A 110 -40.51 45.00 -20.86
N SER A 111 -39.95 43.83 -20.55
CA SER A 111 -40.13 43.00 -19.36
C SER A 111 -39.82 43.70 -18.04
N PHE A 112 -40.86 44.19 -17.35
CA PHE A 112 -40.77 44.40 -15.91
C PHE A 112 -40.87 43.04 -15.20
N ARG A 113 -39.99 42.80 -14.22
CA ARG A 113 -40.08 41.65 -13.31
C ARG A 113 -41.28 41.85 -12.40
N PHE A 114 -42.46 41.45 -12.86
CA PHE A 114 -43.59 41.24 -11.95
C PHE A 114 -43.32 40.03 -11.09
N ASP A 115 -43.76 40.10 -9.84
CA ASP A 115 -43.80 38.92 -8.99
C ASP A 115 -44.66 37.86 -9.69
N LYS A 116 -44.01 36.73 -10.01
CA LYS A 116 -44.64 35.58 -10.68
C LYS A 116 -45.87 35.16 -9.86
N CYS A 117 -46.99 34.86 -10.54
CA CYS A 117 -48.13 34.25 -9.85
C CYS A 117 -47.75 32.87 -9.30
N LEU A 118 -48.58 32.32 -8.42
CA LEU A 118 -48.36 31.02 -7.80
C LEU A 118 -48.01 29.91 -8.81
N ARG A 119 -48.58 29.95 -10.02
CA ARG A 119 -48.33 28.96 -11.09
C ARG A 119 -47.01 29.17 -11.85
N CYS A 120 -46.44 30.38 -11.85
CA CYS A 120 -45.25 30.72 -12.65
C CYS A 120 -43.94 30.61 -11.86
N SER A 121 -43.99 30.24 -10.59
CA SER A 121 -42.84 30.22 -9.69
C SER A 121 -42.29 28.81 -9.49
N ASP A 122 -41.35 28.41 -10.36
CA ASP A 122 -40.72 27.07 -10.31
C ASP A 122 -39.97 26.81 -8.99
N LEU A 123 -39.36 27.87 -8.43
CA LEU A 123 -38.71 27.83 -7.12
C LEU A 123 -39.73 27.58 -6.00
N LEU A 124 -40.94 28.14 -6.11
CA LEU A 124 -42.00 27.92 -5.13
C LEU A 124 -42.61 26.53 -5.28
N ALA A 125 -42.77 26.01 -6.50
CA ALA A 125 -43.33 24.67 -6.72
C ALA A 125 -42.54 23.58 -5.96
N GLY A 126 -41.20 23.61 -6.04
CA GLY A 126 -40.34 22.69 -5.28
C GLY A 126 -40.39 22.89 -3.77
N GLN A 127 -40.61 24.12 -3.29
CA GLN A 127 -40.78 24.41 -1.86
C GLN A 127 -42.16 24.00 -1.34
N LEU A 128 -43.21 24.19 -2.14
CA LEU A 128 -44.59 23.79 -1.86
C LEU A 128 -44.73 22.27 -1.80
N GLU A 129 -44.09 21.52 -2.70
CA GLU A 129 -44.11 20.05 -2.63
C GLU A 129 -43.40 19.52 -1.38
N ARG A 130 -42.26 20.12 -1.00
CA ARG A 130 -41.56 19.81 0.27
C ARG A 130 -42.44 20.10 1.48
N ALA A 131 -43.16 21.23 1.46
CA ALA A 131 -44.08 21.67 2.51
C ALA A 131 -45.29 20.75 2.64
N ARG A 132 -45.84 20.24 1.53
CA ARG A 132 -47.01 19.36 1.51
C ARG A 132 -46.71 17.91 1.87
N TYR A 133 -45.52 17.39 1.54
CA TYR A 133 -45.19 15.96 1.73
C TYR A 133 -43.77 15.71 2.30
N PRO A 134 -43.46 16.15 3.54
CA PRO A 134 -42.11 16.13 4.12
C PRO A 134 -41.49 14.73 4.26
N HIS A 135 -42.29 13.70 4.56
CA HIS A 135 -41.81 12.32 4.69
C HIS A 135 -41.45 11.70 3.32
N SER A 136 -42.20 12.03 2.26
CA SER A 136 -41.97 11.49 0.92
C SER A 136 -40.71 12.04 0.26
N TRP A 137 -40.40 13.33 0.48
CA TRP A 137 -39.18 13.96 -0.03
C TRP A 137 -37.92 13.36 0.60
N ARG A 138 -37.89 13.19 1.92
CA ARG A 138 -36.77 12.55 2.62
C ARG A 138 -36.58 11.10 2.18
N ALA A 139 -37.67 10.36 1.99
CA ALA A 139 -37.63 8.99 1.47
C ALA A 139 -37.07 8.92 0.04
N ARG A 140 -37.51 9.80 -0.87
CA ARG A 140 -36.99 9.88 -2.25
C ARG A 140 -35.51 10.29 -2.29
N ALA A 141 -35.11 11.29 -1.51
CA ALA A 141 -33.71 11.72 -1.45
C ALA A 141 -32.79 10.61 -0.92
N LYS A 142 -33.24 9.87 0.12
CA LYS A 142 -32.52 8.71 0.64
C LYS A 142 -32.44 7.58 -0.39
N ALA A 143 -33.54 7.27 -1.07
CA ALA A 143 -33.57 6.26 -2.13
C ALA A 143 -32.66 6.61 -3.31
N GLN A 144 -32.62 7.89 -3.72
CA GLN A 144 -31.73 8.35 -4.78
C GLN A 144 -30.26 8.31 -4.37
N ALA A 145 -29.93 8.65 -3.12
CA ALA A 145 -28.57 8.53 -2.60
C ALA A 145 -28.12 7.06 -2.53
N LEU A 146 -29.00 6.15 -2.11
CA LEU A 146 -28.75 4.70 -2.13
C LEU A 146 -28.53 4.17 -3.55
N SER A 147 -29.36 4.57 -4.52
CA SER A 147 -29.18 4.18 -5.93
C SER A 147 -27.83 4.63 -6.48
N ARG A 148 -27.44 5.89 -6.23
CA ARG A 148 -26.13 6.40 -6.67
C ARG A 148 -24.98 5.64 -6.03
N HIS A 149 -25.07 5.34 -4.73
CA HIS A 149 -24.06 4.54 -4.04
C HIS A 149 -23.95 3.13 -4.64
N GLN A 150 -25.08 2.48 -4.93
CA GLN A 150 -25.11 1.17 -5.56
C GLN A 150 -24.55 1.19 -6.99
N GLU A 151 -24.88 2.23 -7.77
CA GLU A 151 -24.34 2.45 -9.11
C GLU A 151 -22.81 2.65 -9.05
N GLU A 152 -22.31 3.48 -8.12
CA GLU A 152 -20.88 3.69 -7.89
C GLU A 152 -20.15 2.41 -7.45
N GLU A 153 -20.73 1.64 -6.53
CA GLU A 153 -20.17 0.34 -6.10
C GLU A 153 -20.14 -0.66 -7.26
N SER A 154 -21.20 -0.73 -8.06
CA SER A 154 -21.26 -1.63 -9.21
C SER A 154 -20.23 -1.25 -10.29
N ALA A 155 -20.06 0.04 -10.57
CA ALA A 155 -19.07 0.53 -11.52
C ALA A 155 -17.64 0.26 -11.03
N ARG A 156 -17.38 0.41 -9.72
CA ARG A 156 -16.08 0.04 -9.12
C ARG A 156 -15.81 -1.45 -9.23
N ALA A 157 -16.79 -2.29 -8.88
CA ALA A 157 -16.65 -3.75 -8.96
C ALA A 157 -16.41 -4.23 -10.40
N GLU A 158 -17.10 -3.64 -11.38
CA GLU A 158 -16.89 -3.95 -12.80
C GLU A 158 -15.49 -3.53 -13.27
N LEU A 159 -15.02 -2.35 -12.86
CA LEU A 159 -13.67 -1.88 -13.18
C LEU A 159 -12.60 -2.80 -12.56
N GLU A 160 -12.75 -3.18 -11.28
CA GLU A 160 -11.84 -4.13 -10.61
C GLU A 160 -11.81 -5.49 -11.32
N LEU A 161 -12.97 -6.00 -11.75
CA LEU A 161 -13.06 -7.25 -12.49
C LEU A 161 -12.30 -7.17 -13.83
N ARG A 162 -12.47 -6.08 -14.58
CA ARG A 162 -11.74 -5.84 -15.83
C ARG A 162 -10.24 -5.75 -15.60
N ARG A 163 -9.81 -4.99 -14.58
CA ARG A 163 -8.39 -4.88 -14.17
C ARG A 163 -7.81 -6.25 -13.83
N ARG A 164 -8.54 -7.08 -13.08
CA ARG A 164 -8.10 -8.44 -12.73
C ARG A 164 -7.95 -9.34 -13.96
N ALA A 165 -8.86 -9.22 -14.94
CA ALA A 165 -8.76 -9.98 -16.18
C ALA A 165 -7.49 -9.62 -16.96
N VAL A 166 -7.19 -8.32 -17.08
CA VAL A 166 -6.00 -7.80 -17.76
C VAL A 166 -4.70 -8.26 -17.07
N VAL A 167 -4.66 -8.27 -15.73
CA VAL A 167 -3.52 -8.79 -14.98
C VAL A 167 -3.30 -10.28 -15.25
N ARG A 168 -4.37 -11.09 -15.25
CA ARG A 168 -4.27 -12.54 -15.53
C ARG A 168 -3.79 -12.83 -16.95
N GLU A 169 -4.25 -12.04 -17.92
CA GLU A 169 -3.84 -12.18 -19.32
C GLU A 169 -2.36 -11.82 -19.50
N ARG A 170 -1.91 -10.71 -18.91
CA ARG A 170 -0.54 -10.21 -19.06
C ARG A 170 0.49 -10.98 -18.22
N CYS A 171 0.09 -11.46 -17.05
CA CYS A 171 0.95 -12.15 -16.09
C CYS A 171 0.75 -13.69 -16.09
N GLY A 172 0.12 -14.23 -17.14
CA GLY A 172 -0.08 -15.67 -17.30
C GLY A 172 1.22 -16.48 -17.33
N LEU A 173 1.12 -17.78 -17.08
CA LEU A 173 2.27 -18.70 -17.07
C LEU A 173 2.72 -19.04 -18.49
N ASP A 174 3.82 -18.45 -18.93
CA ASP A 174 4.53 -18.87 -20.14
C ASP A 174 5.43 -20.10 -19.89
N GLU A 175 5.76 -20.81 -20.97
CA GLU A 175 6.82 -21.83 -20.95
C GLU A 175 8.15 -21.19 -20.58
N TRP A 176 8.83 -21.80 -19.62
CA TRP A 176 10.02 -21.22 -19.02
C TRP A 176 11.28 -21.93 -19.49
N THR A 177 12.29 -21.13 -19.84
CA THR A 177 13.52 -21.59 -20.50
C THR A 177 14.80 -21.01 -19.88
N LYS A 178 14.71 -20.28 -18.76
CA LYS A 178 15.86 -19.54 -18.19
C LYS A 178 16.16 -20.01 -16.77
N TYR A 179 17.34 -20.55 -16.55
CA TYR A 179 17.79 -20.97 -15.23
C TYR A 179 18.67 -19.90 -14.59
N PRO A 180 18.73 -19.82 -13.24
CA PRO A 180 19.77 -19.06 -12.58
C PRO A 180 21.15 -19.47 -13.10
N SER A 181 21.97 -18.49 -13.45
CA SER A 181 23.27 -18.66 -14.11
C SER A 181 24.44 -18.31 -13.19
N SER A 182 24.18 -17.62 -12.07
CA SER A 182 25.19 -17.20 -11.11
C SER A 182 24.82 -17.57 -9.67
N ALA A 183 25.81 -17.58 -8.76
CA ALA A 183 25.59 -17.78 -7.33
C ALA A 183 24.68 -16.69 -6.76
N GLU A 184 24.86 -15.45 -7.23
CA GLU A 184 24.09 -14.30 -6.81
C GLU A 184 22.62 -14.47 -7.17
N GLU A 185 22.31 -14.85 -8.40
CA GLU A 185 20.93 -15.13 -8.83
C GLU A 185 20.28 -16.25 -8.01
N LEU A 186 21.03 -17.32 -7.74
CA LEU A 186 20.55 -18.43 -6.91
C LEU A 186 20.27 -18.01 -5.48
N LEU A 187 21.17 -17.21 -4.91
CA LEU A 187 21.06 -16.72 -3.55
C LEU A 187 19.88 -15.75 -3.41
N GLN A 188 19.77 -14.79 -4.33
CA GLN A 188 18.65 -13.85 -4.42
C GLN A 188 17.31 -14.57 -4.61
N LEU A 189 17.26 -15.58 -5.48
CA LEU A 189 16.04 -16.36 -5.68
C LEU A 189 15.65 -17.16 -4.43
N SER A 190 16.64 -17.73 -3.74
CA SER A 190 16.42 -18.46 -2.47
C SER A 190 15.79 -17.56 -1.40
N VAL A 191 16.18 -16.29 -1.36
CA VAL A 191 15.60 -15.29 -0.46
C VAL A 191 14.12 -15.06 -0.76
N VAL A 192 13.79 -14.82 -2.02
CA VAL A 192 12.41 -14.56 -2.45
C VAL A 192 11.53 -15.79 -2.21
N LEU A 193 12.04 -16.99 -2.49
CA LEU A 193 11.34 -18.25 -2.23
C LEU A 193 11.09 -18.50 -0.74
N ARG A 194 11.92 -17.97 0.15
CA ARG A 194 11.74 -18.11 1.60
C ARG A 194 10.52 -17.39 2.12
N GLN A 195 10.13 -16.29 1.48
CA GLN A 195 8.99 -15.47 1.91
C GLN A 195 7.63 -15.99 1.44
N ARG A 196 7.59 -17.22 0.90
CA ARG A 196 6.43 -17.75 0.23
C ARG A 196 5.34 -18.22 1.22
N SER A 197 4.08 -17.92 0.90
CA SER A 197 2.92 -18.61 1.44
C SER A 197 2.45 -19.68 0.44
N GLU A 198 1.69 -20.68 0.89
CA GLU A 198 1.28 -21.85 0.09
C GLU A 198 0.56 -21.51 -1.25
N LEU A 199 0.15 -20.24 -1.45
CA LEU A 199 -0.56 -19.73 -2.63
C LEU A 199 0.31 -18.93 -3.62
N GLY A 200 1.58 -18.65 -3.32
CA GLY A 200 2.43 -17.79 -4.16
C GLY A 200 3.50 -17.04 -3.35
N VAL A 201 4.41 -16.33 -4.00
CA VAL A 201 5.27 -15.36 -3.27
C VAL A 201 4.38 -14.17 -2.96
N GLY A 202 4.00 -14.02 -1.68
CA GLY A 202 3.23 -12.87 -1.21
C GLY A 202 4.03 -11.56 -1.34
N PRO A 203 3.48 -10.44 -0.84
CA PRO A 203 4.21 -9.17 -0.80
C PRO A 203 5.57 -9.35 -0.14
N PHE A 204 6.62 -8.82 -0.76
CA PHE A 204 7.99 -9.01 -0.28
C PHE A 204 8.22 -8.17 0.99
N ASP A 205 8.54 -8.84 2.10
CA ASP A 205 8.81 -8.16 3.36
C ASP A 205 10.27 -7.71 3.41
N ALA A 206 10.50 -6.44 3.07
CA ALA A 206 11.82 -5.83 3.07
C ALA A 206 12.48 -5.76 4.46
N VAL A 207 11.71 -5.82 5.54
CA VAL A 207 12.23 -5.64 6.91
C VAL A 207 12.83 -6.94 7.45
N SER A 208 12.32 -8.10 7.03
CA SER A 208 12.73 -9.39 7.58
C SER A 208 13.77 -10.15 6.73
N THR A 209 14.26 -9.54 5.65
CA THR A 209 15.12 -10.18 4.65
C THR A 209 16.62 -10.06 4.97
N PRO A 210 17.30 -11.16 5.37
CA PRO A 210 18.70 -11.11 5.81
C PRO A 210 19.74 -10.98 4.68
N LEU A 211 19.33 -10.89 3.41
CA LEU A 211 20.23 -10.68 2.25
C LEU A 211 19.95 -9.40 1.46
N ALA A 212 18.99 -8.62 1.94
CA ALA A 212 18.48 -7.43 1.29
C ALA A 212 18.07 -6.43 2.38
N ALA A 213 18.97 -6.21 3.34
CA ALA A 213 18.67 -5.41 4.52
C ALA A 213 18.17 -4.01 4.11
N GLY A 214 16.93 -3.71 4.46
CA GLY A 214 16.27 -2.45 4.12
C GLY A 214 15.54 -2.46 2.77
N VAL A 215 14.78 -1.40 2.55
CA VAL A 215 13.88 -1.22 1.40
C VAL A 215 14.65 -1.21 0.08
N GLU A 216 15.79 -0.51 0.03
CA GLU A 216 16.61 -0.36 -1.18
C GLU A 216 17.27 -1.67 -1.61
N GLY A 217 17.88 -2.40 -0.68
CA GLY A 217 18.46 -3.71 -0.97
C GLY A 217 17.40 -4.70 -1.47
N SER A 218 16.22 -4.69 -0.84
CA SER A 218 15.09 -5.54 -1.24
C SER A 218 14.56 -5.21 -2.64
N LEU A 219 14.46 -3.92 -2.98
CA LEU A 219 14.10 -3.47 -4.32
C LEU A 219 15.15 -3.89 -5.35
N GLY A 220 16.44 -3.74 -5.04
CA GLY A 220 17.53 -4.15 -5.93
C GLY A 220 17.49 -5.65 -6.25
N VAL A 221 17.25 -6.50 -5.25
CA VAL A 221 17.10 -7.96 -5.43
C VAL A 221 15.91 -8.28 -6.33
N LEU A 222 14.75 -7.68 -6.10
CA LEU A 222 13.56 -7.91 -6.92
C LEU A 222 13.78 -7.44 -8.37
N GLN A 223 14.39 -6.26 -8.56
CA GLN A 223 14.69 -5.72 -9.88
C GLN A 223 15.68 -6.59 -10.65
N ALA A 224 16.74 -7.06 -9.99
CA ALA A 224 17.73 -7.96 -10.61
C ALA A 224 17.08 -9.26 -11.09
N LEU A 225 16.25 -9.90 -10.24
CA LEU A 225 15.57 -11.14 -10.60
C LEU A 225 14.49 -10.96 -11.67
N LEU A 226 13.80 -9.81 -11.70
CA LEU A 226 12.86 -9.47 -12.77
C LEU A 226 13.59 -9.22 -14.09
N ALA A 227 14.72 -8.51 -14.07
CA ALA A 227 15.55 -8.24 -15.25
C ALA A 227 16.19 -9.53 -15.81
N ALA A 228 16.56 -10.46 -14.93
CA ALA A 228 17.06 -11.79 -15.31
C ALA A 228 15.96 -12.74 -15.80
N ASP A 229 14.68 -12.34 -15.80
CA ASP A 229 13.50 -13.19 -16.07
C ASP A 229 13.40 -14.42 -15.15
N LEU A 230 13.99 -14.35 -13.93
CA LEU A 230 13.89 -15.38 -12.90
C LEU A 230 12.63 -15.22 -12.05
N LEU A 231 12.06 -14.01 -12.03
CA LEU A 231 10.76 -13.71 -11.46
C LEU A 231 9.84 -13.04 -12.49
N ARG A 232 8.54 -13.23 -12.29
CA ARG A 232 7.48 -12.49 -12.97
C ARG A 232 6.46 -12.01 -11.95
N ILE A 233 5.75 -10.94 -12.29
CA ILE A 233 4.56 -10.50 -11.55
C ILE A 233 3.55 -11.66 -11.58
N SER A 234 2.99 -12.00 -10.42
CA SER A 234 1.98 -13.04 -10.29
C SER A 234 0.61 -12.51 -10.74
N PRO A 235 -0.25 -13.35 -11.37
CA PRO A 235 -1.64 -12.99 -11.63
C PRO A 235 -2.45 -12.68 -10.36
N ASP A 236 -1.98 -13.13 -9.20
CA ASP A 236 -2.61 -12.91 -7.89
C ASP A 236 -2.15 -11.61 -7.21
N THR A 237 -1.33 -10.82 -7.90
CA THR A 237 -0.87 -9.50 -7.44
C THR A 237 -2.05 -8.61 -7.02
N PRO A 238 -2.00 -7.97 -5.83
CA PRO A 238 -3.01 -7.01 -5.41
C PRO A 238 -3.13 -5.86 -6.41
N LEU A 239 -4.36 -5.51 -6.83
CA LEU A 239 -4.57 -4.45 -7.83
C LEU A 239 -4.02 -3.09 -7.38
N GLU A 240 -4.07 -2.83 -6.07
CA GLU A 240 -3.52 -1.63 -5.41
C GLU A 240 -1.99 -1.51 -5.45
N SER A 241 -1.27 -2.57 -5.85
CA SER A 241 0.18 -2.53 -6.04
C SER A 241 0.59 -2.07 -7.44
N LEU A 242 -0.37 -1.95 -8.36
CA LEU A 242 -0.18 -1.55 -9.74
C LEU A 242 -0.66 -0.11 -9.92
N ASP A 243 0.10 0.73 -10.63
CA ASP A 243 -0.19 2.17 -10.73
C ASP A 243 -1.21 2.46 -11.83
N TRP A 244 -2.48 2.13 -11.56
CA TRP A 244 -3.55 2.35 -12.53
C TRP A 244 -3.83 3.83 -12.77
N ALA A 245 -3.93 4.23 -14.04
CA ALA A 245 -4.51 5.52 -14.38
C ALA A 245 -6.00 5.60 -13.96
N ASP A 246 -6.46 6.79 -13.60
CA ASP A 246 -7.82 7.04 -13.14
C ASP A 246 -8.86 6.53 -14.16
N GLY A 247 -9.74 5.64 -13.70
CA GLY A 247 -10.80 5.03 -14.53
C GLY A 247 -10.32 4.05 -15.61
N SER A 248 -9.02 3.79 -15.74
CA SER A 248 -8.48 2.87 -16.75
C SER A 248 -8.50 1.41 -16.28
N SER A 249 -8.66 0.51 -17.25
CA SER A 249 -8.47 -0.95 -17.10
C SER A 249 -7.23 -1.47 -17.83
N ASP A 250 -6.42 -0.61 -18.45
CA ASP A 250 -5.22 -1.02 -19.19
C ASP A 250 -4.09 -1.37 -18.22
N PHE A 251 -3.28 -2.39 -18.56
CA PHE A 251 -2.18 -2.83 -17.70
C PHE A 251 -1.18 -1.68 -17.51
N PRO A 252 -0.88 -1.28 -16.27
CA PRO A 252 -0.05 -0.11 -16.04
C PRO A 252 1.42 -0.35 -16.37
N ALA A 253 2.13 0.71 -16.73
CA ALA A 253 3.56 0.66 -17.05
C ALA A 253 4.44 0.52 -15.80
N THR A 254 3.96 1.03 -14.65
CA THR A 254 4.68 1.03 -13.38
C THR A 254 3.89 0.29 -12.29
N PHE A 255 4.60 -0.20 -11.30
CA PHE A 255 4.04 -0.88 -10.14
C PHE A 255 4.98 -0.75 -8.94
N SER A 256 4.44 -1.00 -7.75
CA SER A 256 5.18 -1.04 -6.49
C SER A 256 5.72 -2.45 -6.20
N PRO A 257 7.03 -2.72 -6.37
CA PRO A 257 7.55 -4.09 -6.29
C PRO A 257 7.36 -4.74 -4.92
N LEU A 258 7.50 -3.98 -3.82
CA LEU A 258 7.33 -4.52 -2.47
C LEU A 258 5.89 -4.91 -2.11
N ARG A 259 4.90 -4.36 -2.82
CA ARG A 259 3.47 -4.67 -2.61
C ARG A 259 2.94 -5.68 -3.63
N ALA A 260 3.71 -5.98 -4.66
CA ALA A 260 3.33 -6.92 -5.70
C ALA A 260 3.54 -8.36 -5.23
N ALA A 261 2.80 -9.29 -5.84
CA ALA A 261 3.06 -10.72 -5.67
C ALA A 261 3.95 -11.20 -6.82
N PHE A 262 4.86 -12.11 -6.53
CA PHE A 262 5.77 -12.66 -7.53
C PHE A 262 5.54 -14.15 -7.73
N GLN A 263 5.91 -14.62 -8.90
CA GLN A 263 5.99 -16.04 -9.20
C GLN A 263 7.26 -16.34 -9.95
N VAL A 264 7.83 -17.49 -9.65
CA VAL A 264 8.85 -18.08 -10.52
C VAL A 264 8.15 -18.65 -11.75
N PRO A 265 8.56 -18.27 -12.97
CA PRO A 265 7.98 -18.79 -14.20
C PRO A 265 8.04 -20.32 -14.32
N GLY A 266 7.24 -20.87 -15.24
CA GLY A 266 7.24 -22.29 -15.58
C GLY A 266 6.00 -23.06 -15.10
N ARG A 267 5.79 -24.24 -15.72
CA ARG A 267 4.66 -25.14 -15.42
C ARG A 267 4.93 -25.98 -14.17
N GLY A 268 3.86 -26.52 -13.57
CA GLY A 268 3.93 -27.40 -12.39
C GLY A 268 3.93 -26.66 -11.06
N GLN A 269 4.16 -27.38 -9.97
CA GLN A 269 4.35 -26.77 -8.66
C GLN A 269 5.78 -26.25 -8.51
N ILE A 270 5.98 -25.22 -7.69
CA ILE A 270 7.33 -24.65 -7.50
C ILE A 270 8.34 -25.67 -6.97
N HIS A 271 7.91 -26.59 -6.10
CA HIS A 271 8.81 -27.56 -5.50
C HIS A 271 9.37 -28.50 -6.57
N GLU A 272 8.51 -29.00 -7.46
CA GLU A 272 8.90 -29.83 -8.61
C GLU A 272 9.89 -29.10 -9.51
N ARG A 273 9.68 -27.79 -9.74
CA ARG A 273 10.61 -26.98 -10.54
C ARG A 273 11.96 -26.79 -9.87
N VAL A 274 11.96 -26.42 -8.59
CA VAL A 274 13.20 -26.26 -7.83
C VAL A 274 13.97 -27.57 -7.77
N ASP A 275 13.29 -28.72 -7.62
CA ASP A 275 13.94 -30.03 -7.65
C ASP A 275 14.66 -30.27 -9.00
N VAL A 276 14.03 -29.91 -10.12
CA VAL A 276 14.68 -29.96 -11.44
C VAL A 276 15.91 -29.04 -11.49
N TRP A 277 15.86 -27.84 -10.90
CA TRP A 277 17.04 -26.96 -10.86
C TRP A 277 18.15 -27.53 -9.99
N LEU A 278 17.79 -28.18 -8.88
CA LEU A 278 18.76 -28.83 -8.02
C LEU A 278 19.48 -29.97 -8.75
N ASP A 279 18.91 -30.53 -9.80
CA ASP A 279 19.59 -31.52 -10.64
C ASP A 279 20.36 -30.86 -11.79
N GLU A 280 19.80 -29.82 -12.42
CA GLU A 280 20.34 -29.23 -13.66
C GLU A 280 21.36 -28.10 -13.44
N LEU A 281 21.30 -27.39 -12.31
CA LEU A 281 22.21 -26.28 -12.04
C LEU A 281 23.60 -26.79 -11.64
N PRO A 282 24.68 -26.26 -12.21
CA PRO A 282 26.02 -26.51 -11.69
C PRO A 282 26.11 -25.98 -10.26
N SER A 283 26.88 -26.66 -9.40
CA SER A 283 27.28 -26.09 -8.11
C SER A 283 28.02 -24.79 -8.37
N VAL A 284 27.76 -23.76 -7.55
CA VAL A 284 28.44 -22.48 -7.73
C VAL A 284 29.54 -22.30 -6.71
N GLU A 285 30.65 -21.72 -7.16
CA GLU A 285 31.79 -21.44 -6.31
C GLU A 285 31.49 -20.23 -5.41
N LEU A 286 31.68 -20.39 -4.10
CA LEU A 286 31.49 -19.30 -3.13
C LEU A 286 32.35 -18.07 -3.43
N GLN A 287 33.48 -18.24 -4.12
CA GLN A 287 34.39 -17.17 -4.54
C GLN A 287 33.75 -16.20 -5.52
N SER A 288 32.71 -16.62 -6.26
CA SER A 288 32.01 -15.74 -7.19
C SER A 288 30.96 -14.86 -6.51
N LEU A 289 30.72 -15.03 -5.20
CA LEU A 289 29.77 -14.20 -4.47
C LEU A 289 30.42 -12.89 -4.00
N PRO A 290 29.74 -11.75 -4.21
CA PRO A 290 30.14 -10.50 -3.57
C PRO A 290 30.28 -10.63 -2.05
N ARG A 291 31.31 -10.00 -1.47
CA ARG A 291 31.64 -10.07 -0.04
C ARG A 291 30.44 -9.83 0.88
N ARG A 292 29.61 -8.83 0.57
CA ARG A 292 28.38 -8.50 1.32
C ARG A 292 27.43 -9.68 1.52
N TYR A 293 27.35 -10.57 0.54
CA TYR A 293 26.50 -11.74 0.63
C TYR A 293 27.15 -12.78 1.54
N ILE A 294 28.46 -12.98 1.39
CA ILE A 294 29.23 -13.89 2.25
C ILE A 294 29.14 -13.46 3.73
N GLU A 295 29.16 -12.16 4.02
CA GLU A 295 29.01 -11.63 5.39
C GLU A 295 27.60 -11.84 5.98
N GLN A 296 26.57 -11.94 5.13
CA GLN A 296 25.16 -12.14 5.53
C GLN A 296 24.76 -13.63 5.56
N LEU A 297 25.50 -14.50 4.87
CA LEU A 297 25.25 -15.94 4.82
C LEU A 297 25.23 -16.64 6.21
N PRO A 298 26.09 -16.31 7.19
CA PRO A 298 26.07 -16.95 8.50
C PRO A 298 24.71 -16.90 9.19
N GLU A 299 24.09 -15.72 9.21
CA GLU A 299 22.77 -15.53 9.81
C GLU A 299 21.70 -16.31 9.03
N LEU A 300 21.78 -16.29 7.70
CA LEU A 300 20.85 -17.01 6.86
C LEU A 300 20.93 -18.53 7.07
N ILE A 301 22.14 -19.09 7.15
CA ILE A 301 22.37 -20.52 7.39
C ILE A 301 21.73 -20.95 8.69
N VAL A 302 22.01 -20.24 9.79
CA VAL A 302 21.41 -20.53 11.11
C VAL A 302 19.89 -20.48 11.04
N ARG A 303 19.34 -19.44 10.42
CA ARG A 303 17.88 -19.27 10.26
C ARG A 303 17.25 -20.39 9.42
N VAL A 304 17.92 -20.82 8.34
CA VAL A 304 17.45 -21.90 7.45
C VAL A 304 17.48 -23.24 8.17
N ILE A 305 18.57 -23.56 8.86
CA ILE A 305 18.70 -24.78 9.66
C ILE A 305 17.62 -24.84 10.75
N LEU A 306 17.42 -23.74 11.49
CA LEU A 306 16.34 -23.67 12.48
C LEU A 306 14.96 -23.86 11.86
N GLY A 307 14.70 -23.26 10.71
CA GLY A 307 13.45 -23.46 9.96
C GLY A 307 13.23 -24.93 9.58
N GLU A 308 14.27 -25.63 9.17
CA GLU A 308 14.20 -27.08 8.88
C GLU A 308 13.95 -27.92 10.13
N VAL A 309 14.55 -27.55 11.25
CA VAL A 309 14.29 -28.21 12.54
C VAL A 309 12.85 -27.99 12.99
N HIS A 310 12.30 -26.78 12.81
CA HIS A 310 10.91 -26.49 13.12
C HIS A 310 9.96 -27.36 12.28
N ARG A 311 10.15 -27.39 10.96
CA ARG A 311 9.33 -28.16 10.03
C ARG A 311 9.35 -29.65 10.36
N TYR A 312 10.52 -30.18 10.71
CA TYR A 312 10.65 -31.57 11.12
C TYR A 312 10.00 -31.86 12.48
N LEU A 313 10.12 -30.94 13.45
CA LEU A 313 9.43 -31.06 14.73
C LEU A 313 7.91 -31.08 14.56
N GLU A 314 7.35 -30.18 13.76
CA GLU A 314 5.90 -30.16 13.48
C GLU A 314 5.43 -31.46 12.85
N PHE A 315 6.16 -31.96 11.85
CA PHE A 315 5.89 -33.26 11.25
C PHE A 315 5.88 -34.37 12.32
N LYS A 316 6.93 -34.46 13.15
CA LYS A 316 7.01 -35.51 14.18
C LYS A 316 5.93 -35.39 15.25
N LEU A 317 5.56 -34.16 15.67
CA LEU A 317 4.43 -33.95 16.58
C LEU A 317 3.11 -34.42 15.95
N SER A 318 2.91 -34.14 14.66
CA SER A 318 1.72 -34.60 13.93
C SER A 318 1.65 -36.13 13.83
N GLU A 319 2.78 -36.82 13.61
CA GLU A 319 2.83 -38.31 13.56
C GLU A 319 2.34 -38.93 14.87
N VAL A 320 2.60 -38.29 16.02
CA VAL A 320 2.17 -38.76 17.34
C VAL A 320 0.89 -38.09 17.84
N SER A 321 0.24 -37.28 16.99
CA SER A 321 -0.95 -36.46 17.28
C SER A 321 -0.80 -35.61 18.56
N LEU A 322 0.34 -34.92 18.68
CA LEU A 322 0.54 -33.82 19.61
C LEU A 322 0.26 -32.49 18.89
N PRO A 323 -0.24 -31.45 19.60
CA PRO A 323 -0.50 -30.17 18.98
C PRO A 323 0.82 -29.48 18.58
N SER A 324 0.76 -28.69 17.51
CA SER A 324 1.86 -27.79 17.12
C SER A 324 2.20 -26.83 18.28
N PRO A 325 3.48 -26.43 18.43
CA PRO A 325 3.87 -25.48 19.44
C PRO A 325 3.15 -24.13 19.28
N THR A 326 2.91 -23.45 20.39
CA THR A 326 2.41 -22.06 20.36
C THR A 326 3.51 -21.10 19.92
N GLN A 327 3.15 -19.87 19.54
CA GLN A 327 4.14 -18.85 19.15
C GLN A 327 5.17 -18.57 20.26
N GLU A 328 4.74 -18.52 21.52
CA GLU A 328 5.65 -18.35 22.68
C GLU A 328 6.63 -19.51 22.80
N GLN A 329 6.15 -20.73 22.56
CA GLN A 329 6.97 -21.95 22.60
C GLN A 329 8.00 -21.97 21.46
N TRP A 330 7.61 -21.50 20.28
CA TRP A 330 8.53 -21.32 19.16
C TRP A 330 9.60 -20.28 19.45
N SER A 331 9.22 -19.11 19.96
CA SER A 331 10.17 -18.07 20.33
C SER A 331 11.17 -18.57 21.39
N TYR A 332 10.69 -19.28 22.41
CA TYR A 332 11.56 -19.91 23.41
C TYR A 332 12.49 -20.95 22.79
N PHE A 333 11.98 -21.83 21.93
CA PHE A 333 12.77 -22.85 21.23
C PHE A 333 13.87 -22.19 20.38
N SER A 334 13.53 -21.26 19.50
CA SER A 334 14.50 -20.62 18.61
C SER A 334 15.59 -19.87 19.40
N THR A 335 15.21 -19.16 20.47
CA THR A 335 16.16 -18.44 21.33
C THR A 335 17.08 -19.39 22.09
N SER A 336 16.53 -20.50 22.56
CA SER A 336 17.28 -21.53 23.29
C SER A 336 18.24 -22.26 22.37
N VAL A 337 17.84 -22.56 21.15
CA VAL A 337 18.58 -23.44 20.25
C VAL A 337 19.61 -22.67 19.42
N SER A 338 19.31 -21.45 18.97
CA SER A 338 20.16 -20.69 18.02
C SER A 338 21.62 -20.52 18.45
N SER A 339 21.89 -20.30 19.74
CA SER A 339 23.26 -20.08 20.25
C SER A 339 24.06 -21.37 20.48
N ARG A 340 23.44 -22.54 20.36
CA ARG A 340 24.05 -23.84 20.76
C ARG A 340 24.17 -24.85 19.63
N ILE A 341 23.60 -24.57 18.46
CA ILE A 341 23.56 -25.54 17.36
C ILE A 341 24.84 -25.60 16.53
N GLY A 342 25.79 -24.67 16.70
CA GLY A 342 27.03 -24.57 15.92
C GLY A 342 27.71 -25.92 15.66
N PRO A 343 28.06 -26.70 16.71
CA PRO A 343 28.78 -27.96 16.54
C PRO A 343 27.95 -29.12 15.94
N LEU A 344 26.66 -28.91 15.63
CA LEU A 344 25.74 -29.98 15.24
C LEU A 344 25.35 -29.86 13.75
N SER A 345 25.26 -31.00 13.08
CA SER A 345 24.66 -31.09 11.75
C SER A 345 23.13 -31.16 11.82
N LEU A 346 22.44 -30.90 10.70
CA LEU A 346 20.98 -31.03 10.63
C LEU A 346 20.52 -32.46 10.95
N GLY A 347 21.27 -33.47 10.50
CA GLY A 347 20.99 -34.88 10.81
C GLY A 347 21.05 -35.16 12.31
N ARG A 348 22.03 -34.61 13.02
CA ARG A 348 22.12 -34.72 14.49
C ARG A 348 20.92 -34.03 15.17
N LEU A 349 20.55 -32.83 14.72
CA LEU A 349 19.39 -32.10 15.25
C LEU A 349 18.08 -32.87 15.01
N TYR A 350 17.89 -33.49 13.85
CA TYR A 350 16.75 -34.35 13.57
C TYR A 350 16.70 -35.57 14.49
N SER A 351 17.85 -36.18 14.79
CA SER A 351 17.93 -37.28 15.73
C SER A 351 17.50 -36.87 17.15
N VAL A 352 17.92 -35.68 17.61
CA VAL A 352 17.46 -35.11 18.89
C VAL A 352 15.95 -34.86 18.88
N VAL A 353 15.41 -34.26 17.82
CA VAL A 353 13.96 -34.02 17.69
C VAL A 353 13.19 -35.33 17.74
N TRP A 354 13.59 -36.32 16.94
CA TRP A 354 12.90 -37.60 16.86
C TRP A 354 12.91 -38.34 18.20
N SER A 355 14.07 -38.42 18.87
CA SER A 355 14.19 -39.06 20.19
C SER A 355 13.38 -38.33 21.26
N SER A 356 13.36 -37.00 21.21
CA SER A 356 12.58 -36.16 22.14
C SER A 356 11.07 -36.29 21.95
N VAL A 357 10.59 -36.32 20.70
CA VAL A 357 9.16 -36.55 20.41
C VAL A 357 8.74 -37.96 20.82
N ARG A 358 9.59 -38.96 20.57
CA ARG A 358 9.36 -40.34 21.02
C ARG A 358 9.26 -40.40 22.54
N ALA A 359 10.14 -39.75 23.29
CA ALA A 359 10.01 -39.62 24.75
C ALA A 359 8.72 -38.87 25.14
N GLY A 360 8.33 -37.85 24.37
CA GLY A 360 7.08 -37.10 24.52
C GLY A 360 5.80 -37.93 24.38
N THR A 361 5.84 -39.08 23.71
CA THR A 361 4.67 -40.00 23.66
C THR A 361 4.30 -40.53 25.04
N HIS A 362 5.28 -40.74 25.92
CA HIS A 362 5.02 -41.06 27.33
C HIS A 362 4.38 -39.88 28.06
N ALA A 363 4.84 -38.65 27.80
CA ALA A 363 4.24 -37.43 28.35
C ALA A 363 2.78 -37.21 27.88
N LYS A 364 2.44 -37.62 26.64
CA LYS A 364 1.04 -37.62 26.14
C LYS A 364 0.14 -38.54 26.98
N GLN A 365 0.66 -39.70 27.40
CA GLN A 365 -0.09 -40.63 28.26
C GLN A 365 -0.26 -40.08 29.68
N GLN A 366 0.75 -39.38 30.20
CA GLN A 366 0.75 -38.79 31.53
C GLN A 366 -0.14 -37.53 31.62
N TYR A 367 -0.15 -36.69 30.59
CA TYR A 367 -0.86 -35.40 30.55
C TYR A 367 -2.02 -35.39 29.54
N ARG A 368 -2.84 -36.46 29.47
CA ARG A 368 -3.93 -36.59 28.49
C ARG A 368 -4.89 -35.40 28.43
N GLN A 369 -5.13 -34.71 29.55
CA GLN A 369 -6.03 -33.55 29.63
C GLN A 369 -5.34 -32.20 29.36
N ARG A 370 -4.01 -32.18 29.15
CA ARG A 370 -3.21 -30.96 28.95
C ARG A 370 -2.18 -31.15 27.83
N PRO A 371 -2.63 -31.25 26.57
CA PRO A 371 -1.76 -31.57 25.44
C PRO A 371 -0.68 -30.52 25.17
N ALA A 372 -0.92 -29.24 25.49
CA ALA A 372 0.10 -28.18 25.41
C ALA A 372 1.30 -28.43 26.36
N THR A 373 1.06 -29.05 27.52
CA THR A 373 2.12 -29.43 28.48
C THR A 373 2.98 -30.57 27.95
N SER A 374 2.39 -31.50 27.19
CA SER A 374 3.14 -32.55 26.50
C SER A 374 4.07 -31.96 25.43
N THR A 375 3.59 -30.99 24.62
CA THR A 375 4.43 -30.30 23.63
C THR A 375 5.56 -29.50 24.30
N GLN A 376 5.30 -28.81 25.41
CA GLN A 376 6.36 -28.14 26.17
C GLN A 376 7.41 -29.12 26.70
N THR A 377 6.99 -30.31 27.13
CA THR A 377 7.91 -31.35 27.62
C THR A 377 8.82 -31.85 26.51
N VAL A 378 8.30 -31.99 25.28
CA VAL A 378 9.10 -32.31 24.09
C VAL A 378 10.12 -31.21 23.82
N ILE A 379 9.71 -29.94 23.80
CA ILE A 379 10.61 -28.80 23.57
C ILE A 379 11.74 -28.78 24.60
N ASN A 380 11.42 -28.93 25.88
CA ASN A 380 12.42 -28.98 26.94
C ASN A 380 13.35 -30.20 26.82
N ALA A 381 12.83 -31.33 26.32
CA ALA A 381 13.64 -32.52 26.05
C ALA A 381 14.61 -32.30 24.88
N ILE A 382 14.20 -31.58 23.83
CA ILE A 382 15.09 -31.22 22.72
C ILE A 382 16.23 -30.36 23.23
N THR A 383 15.93 -29.32 24.00
CA THR A 383 16.95 -28.44 24.58
C THR A 383 17.99 -29.23 25.39
N ARG A 384 17.54 -30.12 26.28
CA ARG A 384 18.45 -31.00 27.04
C ARG A 384 19.18 -32.01 26.17
N GLY A 385 18.56 -32.49 25.11
CA GLY A 385 19.16 -33.41 24.15
C GLY A 385 20.29 -32.77 23.35
N ILE A 386 20.15 -31.49 23.01
CA ILE A 386 21.22 -30.68 22.42
C ILE A 386 22.37 -30.54 23.42
N ASP A 387 22.09 -30.15 24.67
CA ASP A 387 23.13 -30.02 25.70
C ASP A 387 23.90 -31.34 25.90
N ALA A 388 23.18 -32.46 25.97
CA ALA A 388 23.80 -33.79 26.09
C ALA A 388 24.62 -34.18 24.85
N ALA A 389 24.19 -33.79 23.64
CA ALA A 389 24.93 -34.03 22.42
C ALA A 389 26.26 -33.26 22.39
N LEU A 390 26.25 -32.03 22.90
CA LEU A 390 27.45 -31.19 23.01
C LEU A 390 28.43 -31.69 24.08
N GLU A 391 27.93 -32.13 25.24
CA GLU A 391 28.78 -32.51 26.39
C GLU A 391 29.45 -33.89 26.25
N HIS A 392 28.84 -34.81 25.52
CA HIS A 392 29.24 -36.22 25.59
C HIS A 392 29.59 -36.85 24.24
N ASP A 393 29.43 -36.15 23.11
CA ASP A 393 29.50 -36.70 21.73
C ASP A 393 28.77 -38.06 21.59
N ARG A 394 27.82 -38.33 22.49
CA ARG A 394 27.25 -39.66 22.70
C ARG A 394 26.16 -39.87 21.66
N TYR A 395 26.44 -40.78 20.74
CA TYR A 395 25.45 -41.58 20.00
C TYR A 395 24.32 -40.81 19.31
N LEU A 396 24.68 -39.80 18.52
CA LEU A 396 23.83 -39.39 17.42
C LEU A 396 24.64 -39.59 16.15
N GLU A 397 24.62 -40.83 15.64
CA GLU A 397 25.00 -41.03 14.24
C GLU A 397 24.15 -40.06 13.39
N PRO A 398 24.75 -39.40 12.38
CA PRO A 398 24.01 -38.50 11.51
C PRO A 398 22.78 -39.23 10.97
N PHE A 399 21.60 -38.77 11.40
CA PHE A 399 20.35 -39.33 10.92
C PHE A 399 20.24 -39.01 9.43
N GLN A 400 20.03 -40.02 8.58
CA GLN A 400 19.68 -39.77 7.19
C GLN A 400 18.38 -38.96 7.15
N LEU A 401 18.37 -37.87 6.38
CA LEU A 401 17.20 -36.99 6.29
C LEU A 401 15.95 -37.81 5.95
N ASP A 402 14.87 -37.64 6.73
CA ASP A 402 13.61 -38.35 6.53
C ASP A 402 13.01 -37.90 5.19
N LEU A 403 12.97 -38.79 4.20
CA LEU A 403 12.47 -38.48 2.86
C LEU A 403 10.99 -38.07 2.83
N ARG A 404 10.24 -38.32 3.91
CA ARG A 404 8.85 -37.85 4.07
C ARG A 404 8.78 -36.35 4.37
N VAL A 405 9.90 -35.74 4.76
CA VAL A 405 10.06 -34.31 5.05
C VAL A 405 11.32 -33.82 4.31
N PRO A 406 11.32 -33.81 2.96
CA PRO A 406 12.48 -33.43 2.16
C PRO A 406 12.85 -31.97 2.44
N LEU A 407 14.13 -31.61 2.41
CA LEU A 407 14.58 -30.23 2.68
C LEU A 407 13.75 -29.20 1.93
N GLY A 408 13.44 -28.08 2.58
CA GLY A 408 12.81 -26.95 1.93
C GLY A 408 13.64 -26.44 0.75
N GLN A 409 12.97 -25.85 -0.24
CA GLN A 409 13.58 -25.35 -1.48
C GLN A 409 14.78 -24.43 -1.21
N VAL A 410 14.58 -23.48 -0.29
CA VAL A 410 15.62 -22.52 0.15
C VAL A 410 16.80 -23.24 0.77
N SER A 411 16.54 -24.22 1.64
CA SER A 411 17.56 -25.01 2.33
C SER A 411 18.36 -25.85 1.34
N SER A 412 17.70 -26.44 0.35
CA SER A 412 18.37 -27.21 -0.70
C SER A 412 19.24 -26.34 -1.59
N LEU A 413 18.73 -25.19 -2.06
CA LEU A 413 19.50 -24.25 -2.88
C LEU A 413 20.69 -23.69 -2.10
N LEU A 414 20.47 -23.19 -0.88
CA LEU A 414 21.52 -22.59 -0.07
C LEU A 414 22.58 -23.61 0.35
N LEU A 415 22.18 -24.73 0.94
CA LEU A 415 23.13 -25.65 1.58
C LEU A 415 23.80 -26.56 0.54
N ARG A 416 23.05 -27.04 -0.47
CA ARG A 416 23.60 -27.99 -1.45
C ARG A 416 24.16 -27.35 -2.70
N LYS A 417 23.60 -26.21 -3.17
CA LYS A 417 24.07 -25.55 -4.41
C LYS A 417 25.00 -24.39 -4.15
N VAL A 418 24.71 -23.53 -3.16
CA VAL A 418 25.56 -22.38 -2.84
C VAL A 418 26.74 -22.80 -1.96
N LEU A 419 26.51 -23.50 -0.85
CA LEU A 419 27.61 -23.97 0.02
C LEU A 419 28.26 -25.26 -0.49
N GLY A 420 27.56 -26.06 -1.30
CA GLY A 420 28.09 -27.33 -1.80
C GLY A 420 28.24 -28.42 -0.74
N VAL A 421 27.50 -28.34 0.38
CA VAL A 421 27.62 -29.27 1.51
C VAL A 421 26.41 -30.18 1.64
N ASP A 422 26.59 -31.35 2.28
CA ASP A 422 25.46 -32.15 2.75
C ASP A 422 25.10 -31.73 4.18
N PRO A 423 23.96 -31.05 4.39
CA PRO A 423 23.58 -30.56 5.72
C PRO A 423 23.29 -31.69 6.72
N ALA A 424 23.08 -32.92 6.25
CA ALA A 424 22.90 -34.07 7.15
C ALA A 424 24.18 -34.39 7.93
N SER A 425 25.35 -34.24 7.30
CA SER A 425 26.65 -34.63 7.85
C SER A 425 27.51 -33.45 8.30
N THR A 426 27.41 -32.31 7.62
CA THR A 426 28.23 -31.12 7.92
C THR A 426 27.65 -30.34 9.10
N SER A 427 28.49 -29.99 10.07
CA SER A 427 28.08 -29.15 11.21
C SER A 427 27.91 -27.69 10.79
N ILE A 428 27.15 -26.91 11.57
CA ILE A 428 26.98 -25.48 11.28
C ILE A 428 28.32 -24.74 11.42
N ASP A 429 29.14 -25.08 12.42
CA ASP A 429 30.46 -24.47 12.59
C ASP A 429 31.37 -24.74 11.39
N GLU A 430 31.36 -25.96 10.83
CA GLU A 430 32.07 -26.27 9.58
C GLU A 430 31.54 -25.44 8.39
N MET A 431 30.21 -25.25 8.28
CA MET A 431 29.63 -24.38 7.25
C MET A 431 30.08 -22.93 7.41
N LEU A 432 30.15 -22.43 8.65
CA LEU A 432 30.60 -21.08 8.96
C LEU A 432 32.11 -20.91 8.75
N GLU A 433 32.90 -21.94 9.05
CA GLU A 433 34.34 -21.96 8.79
C GLU A 433 34.62 -21.91 7.29
N LEU A 434 33.86 -22.64 6.47
CA LEU A 434 33.94 -22.54 5.01
C LEU A 434 33.72 -21.09 4.55
N LEU A 435 32.71 -20.39 5.09
CA LEU A 435 32.49 -18.99 4.77
C LEU A 435 33.64 -18.07 5.22
N ASN A 436 34.19 -18.31 6.41
CA ASN A 436 35.29 -17.50 6.92
C ASN A 436 36.58 -17.67 6.08
N ILE A 437 36.89 -18.91 5.67
CA ILE A 437 37.99 -19.19 4.74
C ILE A 437 37.79 -18.42 3.43
N GLN A 438 36.55 -18.34 2.94
CA GLN A 438 36.24 -17.56 1.73
C GLN A 438 36.39 -16.05 1.97
N LEU A 439 35.94 -15.52 3.11
CA LEU A 439 36.12 -14.10 3.46
C LEU A 439 37.60 -13.70 3.55
N GLU A 440 38.47 -14.61 3.99
CA GLU A 440 39.92 -14.41 4.03
C GLU A 440 40.56 -14.46 2.62
N GLN A 441 39.94 -15.19 1.68
CA GLN A 441 40.39 -15.28 0.29
C GLN A 441 39.89 -14.13 -0.59
N VAL A 442 38.74 -13.54 -0.27
CA VAL A 442 38.26 -12.31 -0.92
C VAL A 442 39.20 -11.19 -0.49
N PRO A 443 39.96 -10.57 -1.43
CA PRO A 443 40.94 -9.57 -1.05
C PRO A 443 40.26 -8.45 -0.27
N THR A 444 40.67 -8.24 0.98
CA THR A 444 40.36 -6.99 1.67
C THR A 444 41.06 -5.87 0.91
N PRO A 445 40.41 -4.71 0.71
CA PRO A 445 41.09 -3.57 0.12
C PRO A 445 42.25 -3.17 1.03
N THR A 446 43.47 -3.60 0.70
CA THR A 446 44.67 -3.19 1.41
C THR A 446 45.03 -1.80 0.90
N TRP A 447 44.58 -0.79 1.63
CA TRP A 447 44.95 0.60 1.37
C TRP A 447 46.47 0.71 1.45
N GLY A 448 47.11 0.88 0.29
CA GLY A 448 48.55 1.03 0.25
C GLY A 448 49.23 0.91 -1.10
N ARG A 449 48.72 0.22 -2.13
CA ARG A 449 49.53 0.03 -3.36
C ARG A 449 48.91 0.09 -4.75
N ASP A 450 47.61 -0.05 -4.96
CA ASP A 450 47.12 0.24 -6.32
C ASP A 450 45.64 0.56 -6.33
N PHE A 451 45.31 1.80 -6.66
CA PHE A 451 43.94 2.17 -6.97
C PHE A 451 43.42 1.51 -8.26
N ALA A 452 44.34 1.10 -9.14
CA ALA A 452 44.05 0.24 -10.28
C ALA A 452 43.36 -1.06 -9.85
N TRP A 453 43.69 -1.61 -8.67
CA TRP A 453 43.03 -2.80 -8.14
C TRP A 453 41.53 -2.59 -7.95
N PHE A 454 41.11 -1.44 -7.42
CA PHE A 454 39.68 -1.17 -7.26
C PHE A 454 39.00 -1.15 -8.63
N ASP A 455 39.52 -0.39 -9.59
CA ASP A 455 38.93 -0.28 -10.93
C ASP A 455 38.87 -1.64 -11.64
N GLU A 456 39.92 -2.46 -11.53
CA GLU A 456 39.99 -3.82 -12.09
C GLU A 456 39.06 -4.83 -11.40
N ASN A 457 38.69 -4.58 -10.14
CA ASN A 457 37.87 -5.49 -9.33
C ASN A 457 36.51 -4.89 -8.95
N ARG A 458 36.00 -3.95 -9.76
CA ARG A 458 34.76 -3.20 -9.50
C ARG A 458 33.53 -4.07 -9.20
N GLU A 459 33.50 -5.31 -9.70
CA GLU A 459 32.43 -6.28 -9.47
C GLU A 459 32.44 -6.88 -8.06
N LEU A 460 33.58 -6.80 -7.35
CA LEU A 460 33.78 -7.42 -6.04
C LEU A 460 33.47 -6.47 -4.85
N TRP A 461 33.19 -5.19 -5.11
CA TRP A 461 32.94 -4.19 -4.08
C TRP A 461 31.87 -3.19 -4.49
N GLN A 462 31.08 -2.70 -3.52
CA GLN A 462 30.19 -1.56 -3.76
C GLN A 462 30.90 -0.24 -3.44
N PRO A 463 30.70 0.81 -4.24
CA PRO A 463 31.29 2.12 -3.98
C PRO A 463 31.09 2.62 -2.53
N LEU A 464 29.90 2.40 -1.97
CA LEU A 464 29.54 2.78 -0.60
C LEU A 464 30.32 2.01 0.48
N GLU A 465 30.64 0.75 0.23
CA GLU A 465 31.46 -0.06 1.14
C GLU A 465 32.90 0.48 1.19
N VAL A 466 33.41 0.91 0.03
CA VAL A 466 34.75 1.51 -0.03
C VAL A 466 34.79 2.87 0.66
N LEU A 467 33.76 3.69 0.50
CA LEU A 467 33.60 4.94 1.28
C LEU A 467 33.54 4.66 2.78
N SER A 468 32.73 3.70 3.22
CA SER A 468 32.61 3.36 4.65
C SER A 468 33.94 2.88 5.22
N ALA A 469 34.64 1.99 4.51
CA ALA A 469 35.96 1.52 4.88
C ALA A 469 36.99 2.67 4.94
N LEU A 470 36.93 3.63 4.00
CA LEU A 470 37.76 4.83 4.02
C LEU A 470 37.53 5.66 5.28
N TYR A 471 36.27 5.84 5.70
CA TYR A 471 35.94 6.56 6.93
C TYR A 471 36.46 5.83 8.17
N THR A 472 36.26 4.52 8.28
CA THR A 472 36.76 3.72 9.41
C THR A 472 38.30 3.73 9.49
N VAL A 473 38.97 3.70 8.34
CA VAL A 473 40.43 3.83 8.27
C VAL A 473 40.87 5.26 8.64
N ALA A 474 40.14 6.31 8.24
CA ALA A 474 40.42 7.69 8.64
C ALA A 474 40.45 7.86 10.16
N GLU A 475 39.51 7.21 10.85
CA GLU A 475 39.34 7.28 12.30
C GLU A 475 40.41 6.48 13.06
N SER A 476 41.03 5.49 12.42
CA SER A 476 41.96 4.55 13.05
C SER A 476 43.41 4.66 12.56
N ALA A 477 43.70 5.47 11.53
CA ALA A 477 45.01 5.52 10.90
C ALA A 477 46.06 6.34 11.67
N ASP A 478 47.20 5.71 11.94
CA ASP A 478 48.38 6.31 12.57
C ASP A 478 49.33 6.98 11.55
N THR A 479 49.08 6.81 10.25
CA THR A 479 49.94 7.33 9.17
C THR A 479 49.37 8.58 8.51
N ALA A 480 50.19 9.62 8.40
CA ALA A 480 49.79 10.94 7.88
C ALA A 480 49.29 10.92 6.42
N GLU A 481 49.67 9.92 5.63
CA GLU A 481 49.24 9.77 4.24
C GLU A 481 47.82 9.20 4.14
N VAL A 482 47.53 8.14 4.90
CA VAL A 482 46.20 7.54 4.97
C VAL A 482 45.17 8.52 5.56
N ALA A 483 45.54 9.26 6.61
CA ALA A 483 44.68 10.29 7.19
C ALA A 483 44.38 11.44 6.20
N ARG A 484 45.35 11.83 5.36
CA ARG A 484 45.16 12.85 4.32
C ARG A 484 44.22 12.38 3.22
N THR A 485 44.43 11.18 2.68
CA THR A 485 43.61 10.59 1.62
C THR A 485 42.16 10.42 2.06
N ALA A 486 41.93 9.94 3.29
CA ALA A 486 40.58 9.78 3.81
C ALA A 486 39.89 11.12 4.14
N SER A 487 40.64 12.13 4.60
CA SER A 487 40.11 13.49 4.80
C SER A 487 39.68 14.14 3.48
N ILE A 488 40.45 13.91 2.40
CA ILE A 488 40.13 14.36 1.06
C ILE A 488 38.87 13.67 0.53
N ALA A 489 38.77 12.35 0.69
CA ALA A 489 37.58 11.57 0.32
C ALA A 489 36.32 12.09 1.04
N ALA A 490 36.41 12.32 2.34
CA ALA A 490 35.34 12.88 3.16
C ALA A 490 34.92 14.30 2.74
N SER A 491 35.89 15.13 2.35
CA SER A 491 35.62 16.48 1.87
C SER A 491 34.89 16.46 0.52
N LEU A 492 35.29 15.56 -0.38
CA LEU A 492 34.70 15.39 -1.69
C LEU A 492 33.28 14.80 -1.60
N ASP A 493 33.08 13.74 -0.81
CA ASP A 493 31.76 13.16 -0.54
C ASP A 493 30.79 14.22 -0.01
N ARG A 494 31.22 15.03 0.96
CA ARG A 494 30.40 16.12 1.50
C ARG A 494 30.01 17.17 0.46
N ARG A 495 30.93 17.52 -0.45
CA ARG A 495 30.65 18.48 -1.55
C ARG A 495 29.67 17.91 -2.55
N LEU A 496 29.82 16.64 -2.92
CA LEU A 496 28.91 15.96 -3.85
C LEU A 496 27.53 15.74 -3.21
N SER A 497 27.47 15.53 -1.89
CA SER A 497 26.23 15.45 -1.12
C SER A 497 25.50 16.78 -1.13
N MET A 498 26.21 17.90 -0.91
CA MET A 498 25.63 19.23 -1.05
C MET A 498 25.16 19.54 -2.49
N ALA A 499 25.78 18.92 -3.49
CA ALA A 499 25.37 19.02 -4.89
C ALA A 499 24.17 18.13 -5.26
N GLY A 500 23.61 17.38 -4.31
CA GLY A 500 22.39 16.60 -4.49
C GLY A 500 22.59 15.24 -5.16
N LEU A 501 23.83 14.74 -5.27
CA LEU A 501 24.08 13.40 -5.80
C LEU A 501 23.68 12.32 -4.80
N ASP A 502 23.09 11.24 -5.31
CA ASP A 502 22.78 10.05 -4.54
C ASP A 502 24.04 9.34 -4.03
N ASP A 503 23.87 8.57 -2.96
CA ASP A 503 24.94 7.92 -2.20
C ASP A 503 25.87 7.04 -3.07
N GLN A 504 25.34 6.38 -4.10
CA GLN A 504 26.11 5.52 -5.00
C GLN A 504 26.92 6.35 -5.99
N SER A 505 26.33 7.38 -6.60
CA SER A 505 27.02 8.30 -7.51
C SER A 505 28.15 9.06 -6.81
N ARG A 506 27.93 9.49 -5.56
CA ARG A 506 28.99 10.12 -4.75
C ARG A 506 30.14 9.18 -4.51
N ALA A 507 29.85 7.94 -4.16
CA ALA A 507 30.86 6.94 -3.87
C ALA A 507 31.70 6.59 -5.09
N ILE A 508 31.10 6.45 -6.27
CA ILE A 508 31.80 6.24 -7.54
C ILE A 508 32.72 7.42 -7.85
N ALA A 509 32.22 8.65 -7.69
CA ALA A 509 32.96 9.87 -7.95
C ALA A 509 34.18 10.04 -7.01
N VAL A 510 34.00 9.76 -5.72
CA VAL A 510 35.10 9.78 -4.74
C VAL A 510 36.13 8.71 -5.08
N MET A 511 35.70 7.50 -5.42
CA MET A 511 36.60 6.42 -5.82
C MET A 511 37.46 6.78 -7.03
N HIS A 512 36.85 7.27 -8.12
CA HIS A 512 37.62 7.69 -9.29
C HIS A 512 38.58 8.85 -9.01
N ALA A 513 38.17 9.82 -8.18
CA ALA A 513 39.04 10.93 -7.80
C ALA A 513 40.27 10.45 -7.02
N LEU A 514 40.10 9.44 -6.15
CA LEU A 514 41.20 8.81 -5.43
C LEU A 514 42.08 7.95 -6.36
N VAL A 515 41.47 7.25 -7.33
CA VAL A 515 42.19 6.36 -8.26
C VAL A 515 43.14 7.08 -9.19
N LEU A 516 42.78 8.28 -9.63
CA LEU A 516 43.59 9.10 -10.54
C LEU A 516 44.76 9.81 -9.84
N GLY A 517 45.01 9.53 -8.55
CA GLY A 517 46.28 9.80 -7.91
C GLY A 517 46.67 11.26 -7.73
N ASP A 518 45.76 12.22 -7.95
CA ASP A 518 46.12 13.64 -7.83
C ASP A 518 44.95 14.54 -7.41
N VAL A 519 44.35 14.22 -6.26
CA VAL A 519 43.36 15.13 -5.64
C VAL A 519 44.01 16.46 -5.20
N GLY A 520 45.34 16.53 -5.14
CA GLY A 520 46.09 17.77 -4.95
C GLY A 520 46.13 18.67 -6.18
N ALA A 521 46.05 18.12 -7.41
CA ALA A 521 46.19 18.88 -8.66
C ALA A 521 44.87 19.08 -9.43
N MET A 522 43.85 18.25 -9.20
CA MET A 522 42.58 18.39 -9.92
C MET A 522 41.76 19.59 -9.40
N HIS A 523 41.65 20.63 -10.23
CA HIS A 523 40.70 21.71 -10.02
C HIS A 523 39.28 21.13 -10.06
N GLY A 524 38.39 21.60 -9.16
CA GLY A 524 37.05 21.03 -8.99
C GLY A 524 36.25 20.86 -10.29
N SER A 525 36.48 21.70 -11.30
CA SER A 525 35.86 21.59 -12.62
C SER A 525 36.22 20.32 -13.41
N ALA A 526 37.42 19.76 -13.25
CA ALA A 526 37.85 18.55 -13.97
C ALA A 526 37.22 17.26 -13.37
N VAL A 527 37.13 17.20 -12.04
CA VAL A 527 36.40 16.13 -11.33
C VAL A 527 34.93 16.14 -11.73
N LEU A 528 34.33 17.32 -11.79
CA LEU A 528 32.92 17.51 -12.12
C LEU A 528 32.57 17.20 -13.59
N ALA A 529 33.45 17.54 -14.54
CA ALA A 529 33.29 17.17 -15.93
C ALA A 529 33.27 15.65 -16.14
N ARG A 530 34.08 14.92 -15.36
CA ARG A 530 34.13 13.45 -15.44
C ARG A 530 32.96 12.78 -14.72
N VAL A 531 32.47 13.36 -13.62
CA VAL A 531 31.22 12.93 -12.97
C VAL A 531 30.04 13.05 -13.93
N ARG A 532 29.96 14.13 -14.73
CA ARG A 532 28.95 14.29 -15.79
C ARG A 532 29.04 13.20 -16.87
N GLU A 533 30.25 12.82 -17.25
CA GLU A 533 30.48 11.77 -18.25
C GLU A 533 30.11 10.37 -17.73
N LEU A 534 30.24 10.12 -16.42
CA LEU A 534 30.00 8.82 -15.80
C LEU A 534 28.55 8.61 -15.31
N VAL A 535 27.90 9.67 -14.82
CA VAL A 535 26.53 9.63 -14.26
C VAL A 535 25.48 9.97 -15.33
N GLY A 536 25.89 10.60 -16.44
CA GLY A 536 24.96 11.08 -17.48
C GLY A 536 24.26 12.37 -17.06
N GLU A 537 24.04 13.29 -18.00
CA GLU A 537 23.47 14.62 -17.71
C GLU A 537 22.04 14.58 -17.15
N GLU A 538 21.30 13.49 -17.37
CA GLU A 538 19.90 13.34 -16.92
C GLU A 538 19.74 13.03 -15.42
N GLU A 539 20.74 12.42 -14.78
CA GLU A 539 20.65 11.99 -13.36
C GLU A 539 21.09 13.08 -12.36
N LEU A 540 21.72 14.16 -12.81
CA LEU A 540 22.27 15.21 -11.93
C LEU A 540 21.24 16.23 -11.41
N GLY A 541 20.05 16.31 -12.02
CA GLY A 541 18.95 17.20 -11.64
C GLY A 541 19.26 18.72 -11.72
N GLU A 542 18.20 19.55 -11.74
CA GLU A 542 18.32 21.02 -11.72
C GLU A 542 19.04 21.61 -10.49
N PRO A 543 18.92 21.06 -9.26
CA PRO A 543 19.63 21.59 -8.10
C PRO A 543 21.15 21.40 -8.20
N GLY A 544 21.60 20.29 -8.78
CA GLY A 544 23.00 20.03 -9.09
C GLY A 544 23.51 21.03 -10.13
N ALA A 545 22.74 21.27 -11.20
CA ALA A 545 23.06 22.22 -12.26
C ALA A 545 23.27 23.67 -11.76
N ALA A 546 22.52 24.11 -10.76
CA ALA A 546 22.50 25.50 -10.26
C ALA A 546 23.55 25.83 -9.18
N LEU A 547 24.22 24.82 -8.62
CA LEU A 547 25.35 24.97 -7.68
C LEU A 547 26.73 24.96 -8.38
N PHE A 548 26.75 24.66 -9.68
CA PHE A 548 27.89 24.85 -10.60
C PHE A 548 27.98 26.29 -11.12
#